data_AF-X0WYV4-F1
#
_entry.id   AF-X0WYV4-F1
#
_cell.length_a   1.000
_cell.length_b   1.000
_cell.length_c   1.000
_cell.angle_alpha   90.00
_cell.angle_beta   90.00
_cell.angle_gamma   90.00
#
_symmetry.space_group_name_H-M   'P 1'
#
loop_
_entity.id
_entity.type
_entity.pdbx_description
1 polymer ?
#
loop_
_entity_poly.entity_id
_entity_poly.type
_entity_poly.pdbx_seq_one_letter_code
_entity_poly.pdbx_strand_id
1 'polypeptide(L)'
;LYIGVSLAAVLLLVIAYLSVEEMGLLRGAVMALLGTVWIWVAGVVLSECIGRTNWSPLSGMTLIAVTILIIISSGLGDKAAIVSSIMVGAAACVAMAQATDLMMDLKTGYLVGSIPRRQQIGQFLGTWLGPILVMILIFVLHKAYTLGSERLPAPQGTVLASMISGILGGDVPVQKYLAGAGLGAILSASGVGGLGILVGLGFYLPFHIVLTYTIGTLLRLWSDWKLGKQWSEGVGVPVAAGLIVG
;
A
#
# COMPACT_ATOMS: atom_id res chain seq x y z
N LEU A 1 -16.60 -11.57 10.05
CA LEU A 1 -15.82 -11.43 8.81
C LEU A 1 -16.71 -11.09 7.62
N TYR A 2 -17.56 -12.03 7.15
CA TYR A 2 -18.38 -11.82 5.94
C TYR A 2 -19.26 -10.57 5.98
N ILE A 3 -19.90 -10.28 7.12
CA ILE A 3 -20.68 -9.03 7.31
C ILE A 3 -19.81 -7.79 7.07
N GLY A 4 -18.57 -7.77 7.58
CA GLY A 4 -17.64 -6.66 7.38
C GLY A 4 -17.20 -6.51 5.92
N VAL A 5 -16.95 -7.62 5.23
CA VAL A 5 -16.63 -7.61 3.79
C VAL A 5 -17.81 -7.09 2.97
N SER A 6 -19.03 -7.56 3.25
CA SER A 6 -20.24 -7.09 2.58
C SER A 6 -20.48 -5.60 2.84
N LEU A 7 -20.31 -5.12 4.08
CA LEU A 7 -20.42 -3.71 4.41
C LEU A 7 -19.37 -2.85 3.70
N ALA A 8 -18.11 -3.31 3.63
CA ALA A 8 -17.06 -2.62 2.91
C ALA A 8 -17.34 -2.54 1.40
N ALA A 9 -17.82 -3.63 0.80
CA ALA A 9 -18.20 -3.66 -0.61
C ALA A 9 -19.38 -2.72 -0.91
N VAL A 10 -20.39 -2.68 -0.03
CA VAL A 10 -21.52 -1.75 -0.13
C VAL A 10 -21.04 -0.30 0.04
N LEU A 11 -20.13 -0.03 0.96
CA LEU A 11 -19.55 1.30 1.15
C LEU A 11 -18.80 1.76 -0.11
N LEU A 12 -17.98 0.88 -0.71
CA LEU A 12 -17.30 1.17 -1.96
C LEU A 12 -18.28 1.39 -3.13
N LEU A 13 -19.39 0.64 -3.17
CA LEU A 13 -20.45 0.87 -4.15
C LEU A 13 -21.07 2.25 -3.98
N VAL A 14 -21.36 2.65 -2.74
CA VAL A 14 -21.90 3.99 -2.45
C VAL A 14 -20.89 5.07 -2.86
N ILE A 15 -19.60 4.90 -2.54
CA ILE A 15 -18.54 5.83 -2.94
C ILE A 15 -18.44 5.92 -4.47
N ALA A 16 -18.46 4.79 -5.17
CA ALA A 16 -18.37 4.75 -6.63
C ALA A 16 -19.61 5.40 -7.28
N TYR A 17 -20.80 5.07 -6.80
CA TYR A 17 -22.06 5.61 -7.33
C TYR A 17 -22.21 7.12 -7.09
N LEU A 18 -21.79 7.61 -5.92
CA LEU A 18 -21.84 9.03 -5.58
C LEU A 18 -20.66 9.84 -6.14
N SER A 19 -19.65 9.19 -6.74
CA SER A 19 -18.46 9.89 -7.24
C SER A 19 -18.78 10.81 -8.41
N VAL A 20 -19.61 10.34 -9.35
CA VAL A 20 -19.90 11.00 -10.62
C VAL A 20 -21.28 10.56 -11.13
N GLU A 21 -22.09 11.49 -11.65
CA GLU A 21 -23.48 11.23 -12.09
C GLU A 21 -23.55 10.18 -13.21
N GLU A 22 -22.57 10.19 -14.11
CA GLU A 22 -22.49 9.33 -15.29
C GLU A 22 -22.13 7.87 -14.97
N MET A 23 -21.62 7.58 -13.75
CA MET A 23 -21.11 6.26 -13.38
C MET A 23 -22.16 5.16 -13.61
N GLY A 24 -23.41 5.41 -13.22
CA GLY A 24 -24.47 4.41 -13.23
C GLY A 24 -24.24 3.25 -12.26
N LEU A 25 -25.31 2.54 -11.90
CA LEU A 25 -25.26 1.51 -10.85
C LEU A 25 -24.40 0.30 -11.26
N LEU A 26 -24.47 -0.13 -12.52
CA LEU A 26 -23.75 -1.33 -12.98
C LEU A 26 -22.23 -1.12 -12.96
N ARG A 27 -21.72 0.00 -13.51
CA ARG A 27 -20.28 0.27 -13.49
C ARG A 27 -19.79 0.53 -12.07
N GLY A 28 -20.57 1.24 -11.25
CA GLY A 28 -20.29 1.42 -9.83
C GLY A 28 -20.19 0.08 -9.08
N ALA A 29 -21.07 -0.88 -9.36
CA ALA A 29 -21.02 -2.23 -8.78
C ALA A 29 -19.78 -3.02 -9.23
N VAL A 30 -19.42 -2.98 -10.51
CA VAL A 30 -18.19 -3.60 -11.02
C VAL A 30 -16.96 -2.97 -10.38
N MET A 31 -16.94 -1.65 -10.25
CA MET A 31 -15.85 -0.90 -9.64
C MET A 31 -15.70 -1.25 -8.14
N ALA A 32 -16.79 -1.33 -7.40
CA ALA A 32 -16.78 -1.73 -5.99
C ALA A 32 -16.35 -3.18 -5.79
N LEU A 33 -16.81 -4.09 -6.65
CA LEU A 33 -16.41 -5.50 -6.61
C LEU A 33 -14.90 -5.64 -6.83
N LEU A 34 -14.38 -5.07 -7.92
CA LEU A 34 -12.96 -5.14 -8.26
C LEU A 34 -12.10 -4.38 -7.24
N GLY A 35 -12.57 -3.24 -6.74
CA GLY A 35 -11.92 -2.52 -5.64
C GLY A 35 -11.83 -3.37 -4.37
N THR A 36 -12.90 -4.07 -3.99
CA THR A 36 -12.91 -4.98 -2.83
C THR A 36 -11.94 -6.14 -3.02
N VAL A 37 -11.94 -6.78 -4.19
CA VAL A 37 -10.99 -7.85 -4.52
C VAL A 37 -9.56 -7.35 -4.47
N TRP A 38 -9.30 -6.15 -5.01
CA TRP A 38 -7.96 -5.55 -4.98
C TRP A 38 -7.50 -5.25 -3.55
N ILE A 39 -8.36 -4.65 -2.71
CA ILE A 39 -8.04 -4.40 -1.29
C ILE A 39 -7.65 -5.69 -0.58
N TRP A 40 -8.36 -6.78 -0.85
CA TRP A 40 -8.04 -8.08 -0.25
C TRP A 40 -6.67 -8.60 -0.72
N VAL A 41 -6.44 -8.68 -2.04
CA VAL A 41 -5.18 -9.17 -2.61
C VAL A 41 -4.01 -8.32 -2.17
N ALA A 42 -4.12 -7.01 -2.33
CA ALA A 42 -3.06 -6.07 -2.02
C ALA A 42 -2.84 -5.93 -0.51
N GLY A 43 -3.90 -6.01 0.31
CA GLY A 43 -3.77 -6.01 1.77
C GLY A 43 -2.98 -7.22 2.30
N VAL A 44 -3.15 -8.40 1.70
CA VAL A 44 -2.34 -9.58 2.03
C VAL A 44 -0.89 -9.35 1.63
N VAL A 45 -0.63 -8.89 0.40
CA VAL A 45 0.74 -8.62 -0.08
C VAL A 45 1.42 -7.57 0.79
N LEU A 46 0.75 -6.46 1.11
CA LEU A 46 1.29 -5.40 1.95
C LEU A 46 1.59 -5.90 3.37
N SER A 47 0.70 -6.73 3.94
CA SER A 47 0.91 -7.36 5.24
C SER A 47 2.13 -8.28 5.23
N GLU A 48 2.34 -9.06 4.17
CA GLU A 48 3.54 -9.88 4.03
C GLU A 48 4.81 -9.04 3.87
N CYS A 49 4.77 -7.97 3.07
CA CYS A 49 5.87 -7.04 2.90
C CYS A 49 6.31 -6.47 4.25
N ILE A 50 5.38 -5.86 4.99
CA ILE A 50 5.66 -5.30 6.32
C ILE A 50 6.13 -6.39 7.29
N GLY A 51 5.47 -7.55 7.31
CA GLY A 51 5.83 -8.65 8.20
C GLY A 51 7.26 -9.16 8.01
N ARG A 52 7.81 -9.05 6.79
CA ARG A 52 9.15 -9.54 6.44
C ARG A 52 10.23 -8.47 6.48
N THR A 53 9.95 -7.27 6.00
CA THR A 53 10.98 -6.24 5.76
C THR A 53 10.72 -4.94 6.52
N ASN A 54 9.57 -4.79 7.15
CA ASN A 54 9.08 -3.53 7.73
C ASN A 54 8.88 -2.41 6.69
N TRP A 55 8.86 -2.74 5.39
CA TRP A 55 8.58 -1.82 4.29
C TRP A 55 7.34 -2.26 3.52
N SER A 56 6.54 -1.30 3.07
CA SER A 56 5.39 -1.55 2.22
C SER A 56 5.44 -0.72 0.92
N PRO A 57 5.17 -1.31 -0.25
CA PRO A 57 5.05 -0.58 -1.50
C PRO A 57 3.64 0.03 -1.66
N LEU A 58 3.14 0.70 -0.62
CA LEU A 58 1.73 1.14 -0.56
C LEU A 58 1.34 2.09 -1.71
N SER A 59 2.23 3.01 -2.08
CA SER A 59 2.00 3.92 -3.21
C SER A 59 1.92 3.15 -4.53
N GLY A 60 2.81 2.18 -4.78
CA GLY A 60 2.78 1.33 -5.96
C GLY A 60 1.49 0.49 -6.07
N MET A 61 1.04 -0.09 -4.96
CA MET A 61 -0.22 -0.86 -4.92
C MET A 61 -1.45 0.02 -5.16
N THR A 62 -1.40 1.27 -4.70
CA THR A 62 -2.45 2.27 -4.95
C THR A 62 -2.49 2.69 -6.41
N LEU A 63 -1.33 2.89 -7.03
CA LEU A 63 -1.24 3.23 -8.45
C LEU A 63 -1.85 2.13 -9.33
N ILE A 64 -1.54 0.86 -9.05
CA ILE A 64 -2.17 -0.27 -9.76
C ILE A 64 -3.68 -0.29 -9.54
N ALA A 65 -4.15 -0.03 -8.32
CA ALA A 65 -5.58 0.09 -8.02
C ALA A 65 -6.24 1.12 -8.94
N VAL A 66 -5.67 2.33 -9.01
CA VAL A 66 -6.20 3.41 -9.84
C VAL A 66 -6.16 3.05 -11.32
N THR A 67 -5.13 2.37 -11.82
CA THR A 67 -5.12 1.87 -13.21
C THR A 67 -6.30 0.96 -13.52
N ILE A 68 -6.53 -0.04 -12.66
CA ILE A 68 -7.62 -1.00 -12.84
C ILE A 68 -8.96 -0.25 -12.84
N LEU A 69 -9.14 0.68 -11.90
CA LEU A 69 -10.36 1.47 -11.75
C LEU A 69 -10.59 2.40 -12.95
N ILE A 70 -9.53 3.01 -13.51
CA ILE A 70 -9.62 3.88 -14.69
C ILE A 70 -10.13 3.11 -15.90
N ILE A 71 -9.60 1.91 -16.14
CA ILE A 71 -10.03 1.06 -17.25
C ILE A 71 -11.54 0.78 -17.16
N ILE A 72 -12.07 0.56 -15.95
CA ILE A 72 -13.52 0.33 -15.73
C ILE A 72 -14.34 1.59 -16.01
N SER A 73 -13.82 2.76 -15.63
CA SER A 73 -14.48 4.06 -15.82
C SER A 73 -14.30 4.65 -17.23
N SER A 74 -13.54 3.98 -18.09
CA SER A 74 -13.33 4.42 -19.47
C SER A 74 -14.64 4.57 -20.23
N GLY A 75 -14.75 5.60 -21.06
CA GLY A 75 -15.98 5.93 -21.78
C GLY A 75 -17.02 6.75 -21.00
N LEU A 76 -16.74 7.15 -19.75
CA LEU A 76 -17.51 8.17 -19.01
C LEU A 76 -17.10 9.62 -19.36
N GLY A 77 -16.02 9.78 -20.14
CA GLY A 77 -15.30 11.04 -20.32
C GLY A 77 -14.16 11.18 -19.31
N ASP A 78 -13.07 11.83 -19.73
CA ASP A 78 -11.80 11.83 -18.99
C ASP A 78 -11.95 12.34 -17.56
N LYS A 79 -12.67 13.45 -17.37
CA LYS A 79 -12.87 14.05 -16.05
C LYS A 79 -13.64 13.10 -15.10
N ALA A 80 -14.70 12.49 -15.61
CA ALA A 80 -15.51 11.53 -14.85
C ALA A 80 -14.67 10.32 -14.44
N ALA A 81 -13.93 9.75 -15.40
CA ALA A 81 -13.06 8.59 -15.18
C ALA A 81 -11.98 8.86 -14.13
N ILE A 82 -11.36 10.04 -14.19
CA ILE A 82 -10.35 10.49 -13.21
C ILE A 82 -10.96 10.59 -11.82
N VAL A 83 -12.07 11.34 -11.67
CA VAL A 83 -12.68 11.60 -10.35
C VAL A 83 -13.13 10.29 -9.70
N SER A 84 -13.85 9.44 -10.43
CA SER A 84 -14.35 8.19 -9.85
C SER A 84 -13.23 7.24 -9.43
N SER A 85 -12.19 7.12 -10.27
CA SER A 85 -11.11 6.18 -10.02
C SER A 85 -10.18 6.64 -8.90
N ILE A 86 -9.96 7.95 -8.76
CA ILE A 86 -9.21 8.50 -7.63
C ILE A 86 -10.01 8.36 -6.33
N MET A 87 -11.33 8.61 -6.34
CA MET A 87 -12.16 8.46 -5.13
C MET A 87 -12.16 7.03 -4.60
N VAL A 88 -12.43 6.05 -5.46
CA VAL A 88 -12.42 4.63 -5.06
C VAL A 88 -10.99 4.15 -4.78
N GLY A 89 -10.00 4.61 -5.55
CA GLY A 89 -8.59 4.27 -5.33
C GLY A 89 -8.05 4.80 -3.99
N ALA A 90 -8.46 6.00 -3.57
CA ALA A 90 -8.12 6.55 -2.27
C ALA A 90 -8.76 5.74 -1.12
N ALA A 91 -10.04 5.36 -1.26
CA ALA A 91 -10.71 4.48 -0.30
C ALA A 91 -10.00 3.12 -0.19
N ALA A 92 -9.60 2.54 -1.32
CA ALA A 92 -8.83 1.31 -1.36
C ALA A 92 -7.45 1.46 -0.70
N CYS A 93 -6.73 2.56 -0.98
CA CYS A 93 -5.45 2.89 -0.36
C CYS A 93 -5.53 2.91 1.17
N VAL A 94 -6.50 3.64 1.71
CA VAL A 94 -6.70 3.75 3.16
C VAL A 94 -7.08 2.39 3.77
N ALA A 95 -7.95 1.62 3.11
CA ALA A 95 -8.33 0.29 3.57
C ALA A 95 -7.13 -0.69 3.61
N MET A 96 -6.29 -0.67 2.57
CA MET A 96 -5.05 -1.45 2.51
C MET A 96 -4.03 -1.04 3.56
N ALA A 97 -3.84 0.28 3.76
CA ALA A 97 -2.97 0.82 4.80
C ALA A 97 -3.41 0.33 6.18
N GLN A 98 -4.69 0.51 6.51
CA GLN A 98 -5.26 0.12 7.79
C GLN A 98 -5.16 -1.38 8.05
N ALA A 99 -5.36 -2.22 7.02
CA ALA A 99 -5.21 -3.67 7.15
C ALA A 99 -3.76 -4.05 7.51
N THR A 100 -2.80 -3.35 6.93
CA THR A 100 -1.37 -3.59 7.14
C THR A 100 -0.93 -3.14 8.53
N ASP A 101 -1.36 -1.95 8.97
CA ASP A 101 -1.08 -1.42 10.31
C ASP A 101 -1.72 -2.29 11.39
N LEU A 102 -2.97 -2.73 11.17
CA LEU A 102 -3.67 -3.63 12.08
C LEU A 102 -2.92 -4.95 12.30
N MET A 103 -2.27 -5.48 11.25
CA MET A 103 -1.47 -6.70 11.38
C MET A 103 -0.27 -6.51 12.30
N MET A 104 0.46 -5.39 12.16
CA MET A 104 1.58 -5.06 13.06
C MET A 104 1.12 -4.84 14.50
N ASP A 105 0.02 -4.12 14.66
CA ASP A 105 -0.55 -3.85 15.96
C ASP A 105 -1.00 -5.15 16.64
N LEU A 106 -1.67 -6.07 15.94
CA LEU A 106 -2.08 -7.35 16.53
C LEU A 106 -0.88 -8.20 16.95
N LYS A 107 0.24 -8.12 16.20
CA LYS A 107 1.49 -8.79 16.58
C LYS A 107 2.08 -8.19 17.86
N THR A 108 2.22 -6.86 17.94
CA THR A 108 2.75 -6.20 19.14
C THR A 108 1.82 -6.43 20.33
N GLY A 109 0.51 -6.34 20.11
CA GLY A 109 -0.54 -6.63 21.07
C GLY A 109 -0.47 -8.05 21.62
N TYR A 110 -0.21 -9.05 20.77
CA TYR A 110 0.01 -10.43 21.21
C TYR A 110 1.25 -10.56 22.10
N LEU A 111 2.37 -9.91 21.73
CA LEU A 111 3.63 -9.98 22.48
C LEU A 111 3.53 -9.37 23.89
N VAL A 112 2.71 -8.34 24.08
CA VAL A 112 2.50 -7.68 25.39
C VAL A 112 1.31 -8.26 26.17
N GLY A 113 0.69 -9.35 25.70
CA GLY A 113 -0.43 -10.01 26.37
C GLY A 113 -1.75 -9.24 26.34
N SER A 114 -1.96 -8.37 25.34
CA SER A 114 -3.22 -7.64 25.17
C SER A 114 -4.35 -8.54 24.67
N ILE A 115 -5.60 -8.09 24.87
CA ILE A 115 -6.80 -8.81 24.40
C ILE A 115 -7.17 -8.29 22.99
N PRO A 116 -7.12 -9.13 21.94
CA PRO A 116 -7.33 -8.69 20.55
C PRO A 116 -8.66 -7.95 20.32
N ARG A 117 -9.73 -8.38 21.00
CA ARG A 117 -11.04 -7.72 20.91
C ARG A 117 -11.01 -6.28 21.42
N ARG A 118 -10.31 -6.00 22.52
CA ARG A 118 -10.20 -4.65 23.08
C ARG A 118 -9.36 -3.76 22.18
N GLN A 119 -8.31 -4.33 21.59
CA GLN A 119 -7.44 -3.64 20.64
C GLN A 119 -8.20 -3.22 19.38
N GLN A 120 -8.97 -4.13 18.77
CA GLN A 120 -9.78 -3.81 17.57
C GLN A 120 -10.81 -2.71 17.85
N ILE A 121 -11.49 -2.75 19.00
CA ILE A 121 -12.46 -1.70 19.38
C ILE A 121 -11.72 -0.36 19.55
N GLY A 122 -10.57 -0.35 20.23
CA GLY A 122 -9.76 0.85 20.41
C GLY A 122 -9.29 1.47 19.09
N GLN A 123 -8.76 0.65 18.19
CA GLN A 123 -8.32 1.11 16.86
C GLN A 123 -9.49 1.61 16.00
N PHE A 124 -10.61 0.89 16.00
CA PHE A 124 -11.79 1.31 15.24
C PHE A 124 -12.33 2.65 15.73
N LEU A 125 -12.37 2.89 17.03
CA LEU A 125 -12.79 4.17 17.60
C LEU A 125 -11.74 5.28 17.39
N GLY A 126 -10.45 4.94 17.45
CA GLY A 126 -9.35 5.89 17.33
C GLY A 126 -9.04 6.33 15.89
N THR A 127 -9.25 5.47 14.89
CA THR A 127 -8.81 5.73 13.51
C THR A 127 -9.43 6.99 12.90
N TRP A 128 -10.64 7.37 13.33
CA TRP A 128 -11.37 8.54 12.82
C TRP A 128 -10.66 9.88 13.08
N LEU A 129 -9.87 9.96 14.16
CA LEU A 129 -9.17 11.20 14.51
C LEU A 129 -8.12 11.57 13.46
N GLY A 130 -7.42 10.57 12.91
CA GLY A 130 -6.34 10.76 11.93
C GLY A 130 -6.79 11.52 10.68
N PRO A 131 -7.79 11.02 9.91
CA PRO A 131 -8.32 11.71 8.75
C PRO A 131 -8.83 13.11 9.07
N ILE A 132 -9.52 13.32 10.20
CA ILE A 132 -10.03 14.65 10.58
C ILE A 132 -8.88 15.66 10.73
N LEU A 133 -7.86 15.30 11.51
CA LEU A 133 -6.70 16.18 11.75
C LEU A 133 -5.90 16.43 10.47
N VAL A 134 -5.64 15.38 9.68
CA VAL A 134 -4.88 15.48 8.43
C VAL A 134 -5.63 16.34 7.41
N MET A 135 -6.95 16.18 7.29
CA MET A 135 -7.75 17.01 6.38
C MET A 135 -7.71 18.49 6.78
N ILE A 136 -7.85 18.80 8.07
CA ILE A 136 -7.74 20.18 8.58
C ILE A 136 -6.35 20.75 8.23
N LEU A 137 -5.28 19.99 8.49
CA LEU A 137 -3.91 20.40 8.17
C LEU A 137 -3.74 20.67 6.67
N ILE A 138 -4.21 19.77 5.81
CA ILE A 138 -4.13 19.92 4.35
C ILE A 138 -4.87 21.20 3.90
N PHE A 139 -6.06 21.49 4.45
CA PHE A 139 -6.79 22.71 4.13
C PHE A 139 -6.05 23.98 4.57
N VAL A 140 -5.44 23.98 5.76
CA VAL A 140 -4.65 25.11 6.25
C VAL A 140 -3.43 25.34 5.35
N LEU A 141 -2.69 24.28 5.03
CA LEU A 141 -1.53 24.36 4.15
C LEU A 141 -1.89 24.79 2.73
N HIS A 142 -3.01 24.30 2.19
CA HIS A 142 -3.50 24.72 0.89
C HIS A 142 -3.82 26.22 0.86
N LYS A 143 -4.45 26.76 1.90
CA LYS A 143 -4.72 28.22 1.98
C LYS A 143 -3.44 29.05 2.12
N ALA A 144 -2.41 28.54 2.79
CA ALA A 144 -1.17 29.27 3.04
C ALA A 144 -0.19 29.24 1.85
N TYR A 145 -0.07 28.09 1.18
CA TYR A 145 0.98 27.87 0.16
C TYR A 145 0.46 27.35 -1.18
N THR A 146 -0.82 26.99 -1.29
CA THR A 146 -1.42 26.29 -2.44
C THR A 146 -0.76 24.93 -2.72
N LEU A 147 -1.54 23.85 -2.58
CA LEU A 147 -1.07 22.48 -2.91
C LEU A 147 -0.62 22.40 -4.37
N GLY A 148 0.56 21.84 -4.60
CA GLY A 148 1.17 21.72 -5.93
C GLY A 148 2.04 22.93 -6.33
N SER A 149 2.16 23.96 -5.50
CA SER A 149 3.09 25.07 -5.74
C SER A 149 4.55 24.67 -5.46
N GLU A 150 5.51 25.53 -5.82
CA GLU A 150 6.92 25.33 -5.46
C GLU A 150 7.15 25.27 -3.94
N ARG A 151 6.31 25.95 -3.15
CA ARG A 151 6.39 25.97 -1.68
C ARG A 151 5.71 24.78 -1.02
N LEU A 152 4.77 24.13 -1.73
CA LEU A 152 4.07 22.94 -1.25
C LEU A 152 3.90 21.93 -2.40
N PRO A 153 5.01 21.34 -2.88
CA PRO A 153 4.96 20.42 -4.01
C PRO A 153 4.21 19.14 -3.65
N ALA A 154 3.46 18.60 -4.61
CA ALA A 154 2.68 17.38 -4.46
C ALA A 154 3.22 16.26 -5.38
N PRO A 155 4.47 15.77 -5.16
CA PRO A 155 5.14 14.86 -6.09
C PRO A 155 4.38 13.56 -6.33
N GLN A 156 3.75 13.00 -5.29
CA GLN A 156 2.91 11.81 -5.42
C GLN A 156 1.66 12.07 -6.27
N GLY A 157 1.07 13.27 -6.15
CA GLY A 157 -0.04 13.70 -7.00
C GLY A 157 0.39 13.84 -8.47
N THR A 158 1.60 14.36 -8.72
CA THR A 158 2.16 14.47 -10.06
C THR A 158 2.41 13.11 -10.71
N VAL A 159 2.95 12.14 -9.96
CA VAL A 159 3.15 10.76 -10.45
C VAL A 159 1.81 10.09 -10.75
N LEU A 160 0.82 10.27 -9.88
CA LEU A 160 -0.53 9.76 -10.12
C LEU A 160 -1.11 10.40 -11.39
N ALA A 161 -1.05 11.72 -11.52
CA ALA A 161 -1.57 12.43 -12.68
C ALA A 161 -0.91 11.99 -14.00
N SER A 162 0.42 11.83 -14.03
CA SER A 162 1.13 11.39 -15.24
C SER A 162 0.74 9.97 -15.65
N MET A 163 0.55 9.09 -14.67
CA MET A 163 0.11 7.71 -14.91
C MET A 163 -1.32 7.65 -15.44
N ILE A 164 -2.23 8.43 -14.87
CA ILE A 164 -3.62 8.52 -15.34
C ILE A 164 -3.67 9.05 -16.77
N SER A 165 -2.95 10.15 -17.06
CA SER A 165 -2.87 10.72 -18.40
C SER A 165 -2.28 9.72 -19.42
N GLY A 166 -1.27 8.94 -19.03
CA GLY A 166 -0.72 7.88 -19.87
C GLY A 166 -1.77 6.80 -20.21
N ILE A 167 -2.55 6.37 -19.22
CA ILE A 167 -3.60 5.36 -19.41
C ILE A 167 -4.71 5.88 -20.34
N LEU A 168 -5.19 7.11 -20.11
CA LEU A 168 -6.22 7.72 -20.96
C LEU A 168 -5.71 7.98 -22.40
N GLY A 169 -4.42 8.27 -22.54
CA GLY A 169 -3.73 8.40 -23.84
C GLY A 169 -3.44 7.07 -24.55
N GLY A 170 -3.78 5.92 -23.95
CA GLY A 170 -3.56 4.59 -24.51
C GLY A 170 -2.16 4.01 -24.27
N ASP A 171 -1.27 4.72 -23.57
CA ASP A 171 0.07 4.26 -23.20
C ASP A 171 0.04 3.51 -21.86
N VAL A 172 -0.78 2.46 -21.79
CA VAL A 172 -0.82 1.60 -20.61
C VAL A 172 0.43 0.70 -20.64
N PRO A 173 1.28 0.68 -19.59
CA PRO A 173 2.50 -0.12 -19.56
C PRO A 173 2.20 -1.61 -19.27
N VAL A 174 1.29 -2.21 -20.03
CA VAL A 174 0.80 -3.60 -19.86
C VAL A 174 1.96 -4.59 -19.88
N GLN A 175 2.94 -4.38 -20.76
CA GLN A 175 4.13 -5.22 -20.84
C GLN A 175 4.92 -5.25 -19.52
N LYS A 176 5.04 -4.10 -18.84
CA LYS A 176 5.74 -4.01 -17.55
C LYS A 176 4.97 -4.73 -16.45
N TYR A 177 3.65 -4.60 -16.42
CA TYR A 177 2.80 -5.32 -15.46
C TYR A 177 2.85 -6.84 -15.67
N LEU A 178 2.77 -7.30 -16.92
CA LEU A 178 2.84 -8.73 -17.24
C LEU A 178 4.23 -9.31 -16.96
N ALA A 179 5.30 -8.58 -17.28
CA ALA A 179 6.65 -8.99 -16.95
C ALA A 179 6.86 -9.10 -15.43
N GLY A 180 6.38 -8.11 -14.67
CA GLY A 180 6.43 -8.13 -13.20
C GLY A 180 5.62 -9.28 -12.60
N ALA A 181 4.39 -9.50 -13.10
CA ALA A 181 3.55 -10.61 -12.67
C ALA A 181 4.17 -11.97 -13.00
N GLY A 182 4.73 -12.13 -14.19
CA GLY A 182 5.42 -13.34 -14.63
C GLY A 182 6.67 -13.64 -13.78
N LEU A 183 7.52 -12.63 -13.57
CA LEU A 183 8.69 -12.76 -12.71
C LEU A 183 8.29 -13.12 -11.26
N GLY A 184 7.28 -12.43 -10.73
CA GLY A 184 6.74 -12.71 -9.39
C GLY A 184 6.20 -14.13 -9.26
N ALA A 185 5.50 -14.63 -10.29
CA ALA A 185 5.00 -16.00 -10.33
C ALA A 185 6.14 -17.03 -10.36
N ILE A 186 7.16 -16.83 -11.20
CA ILE A 186 8.35 -17.70 -11.27
C ILE A 186 9.07 -17.74 -9.92
N LEU A 187 9.31 -16.57 -9.31
CA LEU A 187 9.98 -16.48 -8.01
C LEU A 187 9.14 -17.10 -6.89
N SER A 188 7.82 -16.97 -6.95
CA SER A 188 6.91 -17.61 -5.97
C SER A 188 6.84 -19.13 -6.16
N ALA A 189 6.95 -19.61 -7.40
CA ALA A 189 6.98 -21.03 -7.74
C ALA A 189 8.31 -21.73 -7.40
N SER A 190 9.36 -20.98 -7.07
CA SER A 190 10.68 -21.52 -6.68
C SER A 190 10.67 -22.34 -5.40
N GLY A 191 9.58 -22.31 -4.62
CA GLY A 191 9.46 -22.98 -3.32
C GLY A 191 10.12 -22.21 -2.17
N VAL A 192 10.85 -21.13 -2.46
CA VAL A 192 11.42 -20.25 -1.43
C VAL A 192 10.36 -19.25 -0.99
N GLY A 193 9.84 -19.42 0.23
CA GLY A 193 8.74 -18.63 0.78
C GLY A 193 8.99 -17.11 0.67
N GLY A 194 8.14 -16.43 -0.12
CA GLY A 194 8.14 -14.99 -0.39
C GLY A 194 9.43 -14.38 -0.95
N LEU A 195 10.20 -15.18 -1.68
CA LEU A 195 11.30 -14.67 -2.51
C LEU A 195 10.82 -13.58 -3.50
N GLY A 196 9.65 -13.78 -4.13
CA GLY A 196 9.07 -12.79 -5.05
C GLY A 196 8.81 -11.43 -4.39
N ILE A 197 8.37 -11.43 -3.13
CA ILE A 197 8.14 -10.21 -2.34
C ILE A 197 9.47 -9.49 -2.06
N LEU A 198 10.50 -10.24 -1.62
CA LEU A 198 11.81 -9.66 -1.30
C LEU A 198 12.48 -9.05 -2.53
N VAL A 199 12.46 -9.75 -3.66
CA VAL A 199 13.01 -9.26 -4.93
C VAL A 199 12.21 -8.06 -5.44
N GLY A 200 10.89 -8.13 -5.40
CA GLY A 200 10.02 -7.01 -5.81
C GLY A 200 10.24 -5.75 -4.97
N LEU A 201 10.34 -5.89 -3.64
CA LEU A 201 10.69 -4.79 -2.74
C LEU A 201 12.09 -4.23 -3.02
N GLY A 202 13.05 -5.10 -3.36
CA GLY A 202 14.40 -4.67 -3.76
C GLY A 202 14.40 -3.76 -4.99
N PHE A 203 13.51 -4.00 -5.96
CA PHE A 203 13.34 -3.10 -7.11
C PHE A 203 12.56 -1.82 -6.78
N TYR A 204 11.72 -1.85 -5.74
CA TYR A 204 10.91 -0.71 -5.32
C TYR A 204 11.70 0.30 -4.49
N LEU A 205 12.61 -0.17 -3.63
CA LEU A 205 13.35 0.67 -2.71
C LEU A 205 14.55 1.37 -3.40
N PRO A 206 14.91 2.59 -2.97
CA PRO A 206 16.12 3.25 -3.42
C PRO A 206 17.37 2.40 -3.18
N PHE A 207 18.33 2.45 -4.11
CA PHE A 207 19.55 1.64 -4.05
C PHE A 207 20.32 1.81 -2.72
N HIS A 208 20.38 3.02 -2.17
CA HIS A 208 21.07 3.25 -0.89
C HIS A 208 20.43 2.50 0.27
N ILE A 209 19.09 2.38 0.29
CA ILE A 209 18.37 1.59 1.29
C ILE A 209 18.70 0.10 1.09
N VAL A 210 18.56 -0.40 -0.13
CA VAL A 210 18.88 -1.82 -0.43
C VAL A 210 20.33 -2.17 -0.07
N LEU A 211 21.26 -1.24 -0.33
CA LEU A 211 22.67 -1.40 -0.01
C LEU A 211 22.91 -1.49 1.51
N THR A 212 22.30 -0.62 2.32
CA THR A 212 22.45 -0.67 3.78
C THR A 212 21.86 -1.96 4.36
N TYR A 213 20.70 -2.40 3.87
CA TYR A 213 20.14 -3.72 4.22
C TYR A 213 21.09 -4.87 3.87
N THR A 214 21.73 -4.81 2.70
CA THR A 214 22.67 -5.83 2.24
C THR A 214 23.90 -5.87 3.14
N ILE A 215 24.51 -4.72 3.43
CA ILE A 215 25.69 -4.62 4.30
C ILE A 215 25.34 -5.12 5.71
N GLY A 216 24.22 -4.66 6.29
CA GLY A 216 23.76 -5.12 7.62
C GLY A 216 23.56 -6.64 7.67
N THR A 217 22.98 -7.23 6.62
CA THR A 217 22.78 -8.68 6.52
C THR A 217 24.11 -9.43 6.41
N LEU A 218 25.07 -8.94 5.61
CA LEU A 218 26.39 -9.54 5.47
C LEU A 218 27.18 -9.49 6.79
N LEU A 219 27.12 -8.36 7.51
CA LEU A 219 27.77 -8.22 8.82
C LEU A 219 27.17 -9.18 9.85
N ARG A 220 25.84 -9.36 9.85
CA ARG A 220 25.18 -10.35 10.69
C ARG A 220 25.63 -11.77 10.35
N LEU A 221 25.66 -12.16 9.08
CA LEU A 221 26.10 -13.50 8.65
C LEU A 221 27.57 -13.76 9.03
N TRP A 222 28.42 -12.74 8.89
CA TRP A 222 29.81 -12.82 9.30
C TRP A 222 29.96 -12.95 10.82
N SER A 223 29.15 -12.20 11.59
CA SER A 223 29.08 -12.32 13.06
C SER A 223 28.60 -13.70 13.51
N ASP A 224 27.54 -14.24 12.89
CA ASP A 224 27.03 -15.59 13.15
C ASP A 224 28.12 -16.65 12.94
N TRP A 225 28.92 -16.50 11.86
CA TRP A 225 29.99 -17.42 11.53
C TRP A 225 31.19 -17.33 12.48
N LYS A 226 31.56 -16.11 12.94
CA LYS A 226 32.75 -15.90 13.77
C LYS A 226 32.50 -16.00 15.28
N LEU A 227 31.40 -15.43 15.75
CA LEU A 227 31.14 -15.17 17.18
C LEU A 227 30.04 -16.08 17.74
N GLY A 228 29.36 -16.84 16.86
CA GLY A 228 28.30 -17.77 17.24
C GLY A 228 26.94 -17.09 17.40
N LYS A 229 25.88 -17.88 17.20
CA LYS A 229 24.49 -17.39 17.13
C LYS A 229 24.02 -16.67 18.40
N GLN A 230 24.43 -17.15 19.58
CA GLN A 230 24.04 -16.51 20.86
C GLN A 230 24.58 -15.09 21.00
N TRP A 231 25.82 -14.83 20.55
CA TRP A 231 26.39 -13.48 20.60
C TRP A 231 25.73 -12.56 19.56
N SER A 232 25.48 -13.09 18.36
CA SER A 232 24.83 -12.36 17.29
C SER A 232 23.39 -11.95 17.66
N GLU A 233 22.59 -12.83 18.24
CA GLU A 233 21.22 -12.49 18.67
C GLU A 233 21.20 -11.45 19.80
N GLY A 234 22.17 -11.49 20.72
CA GLY A 234 22.25 -10.55 21.84
C GLY A 234 22.86 -9.18 21.52
N VAL A 235 23.84 -9.12 20.61
CA VAL A 235 24.66 -7.91 20.35
C VAL A 235 24.78 -7.59 18.86
N GLY A 236 24.95 -8.60 18.00
CA GLY A 236 25.13 -8.42 16.55
C GLY A 236 23.87 -7.91 15.82
N VAL A 237 22.69 -8.41 16.18
CA VAL A 237 21.40 -7.97 15.62
C VAL A 237 21.10 -6.51 15.97
N PRO A 238 21.27 -6.03 17.22
CA PRO A 238 21.16 -4.60 17.54
C PRO A 238 22.10 -3.69 16.73
N VAL A 239 23.37 -4.09 16.55
CA VAL A 239 24.37 -3.32 15.79
C VAL A 239 24.05 -3.30 14.29
N ALA A 240 23.67 -4.44 13.73
CA ALA A 240 23.23 -4.54 12.34
C ALA A 240 21.89 -3.82 12.09
N ALA A 241 20.98 -3.83 13.07
CA ALA A 241 19.72 -3.09 13.02
C ALA A 241 19.96 -1.57 13.01
N GLY A 242 20.99 -1.07 13.71
CA GLY A 242 21.42 0.33 13.63
C GLY A 242 21.77 0.75 12.21
N LEU A 243 22.55 -0.05 11.49
CA LEU A 243 22.90 0.19 10.07
C LEU A 243 21.72 0.03 9.10
N ILE A 244 20.69 -0.75 9.48
CA ILE A 244 19.47 -0.97 8.67
C ILE A 244 18.50 0.21 8.80
N VAL A 245 18.42 0.84 9.97
CA VAL A 245 17.55 1.99 10.23
C VAL A 245 18.23 3.33 9.86
N GLY A 246 19.56 3.37 9.90
CA GLY A 246 20.39 4.55 9.62
C GLY A 246 21.33 4.88 10.76
#